data_AF-M6RQC0-F1
#
_entry.id   AF-M6RQC0-F1
#
_cell.length_a   1.000
_cell.length_b   1.000
_cell.length_c   1.000
_cell.angle_alpha   90.00
_cell.angle_beta   90.00
_cell.angle_gamma   90.00
#
_symmetry.space_group_name_H-M   'P 1'
#
loop_
_entity.id
_entity.type
_entity.pdbx_description
1 polymer ?
#
loop_
_entity_poly.entity_id
_entity_poly.type
_entity_poly.pdbx_seq_one_letter_code
_entity_poly.pdbx_strand_id
1 'polypeptide(L)'
;MSILTPNHHEAGKAIGRKLENDSEILNAVEEISEKLSCPSLMITRGEKGMSLYLSSNKEIFHIPTVAKEVFDVTGAGDTVISTYTAYHAAGLNELEASIVSNAAAGVVVGKLGAETVTPGELELSLQSMGSFEN
;
A
#
# COMPACT_ATOMS: atom_id res chain seq x y z
N MET A 1 -12.35 -11.56 -4.94
CA MET A 1 -11.03 -10.89 -4.92
C MET A 1 -10.98 -10.06 -3.65
N SER A 2 -10.01 -10.29 -2.76
CA SER A 2 -10.01 -9.64 -1.43
C SER A 2 -9.58 -8.18 -1.49
N ILE A 3 -8.52 -7.90 -2.27
CA ILE A 3 -7.92 -6.58 -2.42
C ILE A 3 -7.41 -6.35 -3.86
N LEU A 4 -7.40 -5.11 -4.31
CA LEU A 4 -6.71 -4.66 -5.53
C LEU A 4 -5.62 -3.63 -5.15
N THR A 5 -4.44 -3.70 -5.78
CA THR A 5 -3.26 -2.93 -5.34
C THR A 5 -2.56 -2.12 -6.45
N PRO A 6 -3.26 -1.26 -7.21
CA PRO A 6 -2.61 -0.53 -8.30
C PRO A 6 -1.69 0.57 -7.74
N ASN A 7 -0.70 0.99 -8.51
CA ASN A 7 -0.09 2.30 -8.25
C ASN A 7 -0.99 3.45 -8.74
N HIS A 8 -0.72 4.67 -8.28
CA HIS A 8 -1.51 5.85 -8.66
C HIS A 8 -1.56 6.12 -10.18
N HIS A 9 -0.52 5.73 -10.95
CA HIS A 9 -0.56 5.84 -12.41
C HIS A 9 -1.48 4.80 -13.06
N GLU A 10 -1.46 3.55 -12.58
CA GLU A 10 -2.36 2.49 -13.03
C GLU A 10 -3.81 2.79 -12.67
N ALA A 11 -4.06 3.27 -11.45
CA ALA A 11 -5.37 3.71 -11.02
C ALA A 11 -5.91 4.83 -11.92
N GLY A 12 -5.08 5.85 -12.20
CA GLY A 12 -5.44 6.93 -13.12
C GLY A 12 -5.75 6.44 -14.53
N LYS A 13 -4.92 5.53 -15.09
CA LYS A 13 -5.19 4.90 -16.39
C LYS A 13 -6.52 4.16 -16.40
N ALA A 14 -6.86 3.44 -15.32
CA ALA A 14 -8.10 2.68 -15.23
C ALA A 14 -9.36 3.58 -15.24
N ILE A 15 -9.29 4.79 -14.71
CA ILE A 15 -10.40 5.76 -14.69
C ILE A 15 -10.29 6.86 -15.76
N GLY A 16 -9.27 6.81 -16.63
CA GLY A 16 -9.11 7.73 -17.75
C GLY A 16 -8.66 9.15 -17.38
N ARG A 17 -8.03 9.36 -16.22
CA ARG A 17 -7.45 10.65 -15.81
C ARG A 17 -6.17 10.49 -15.00
N LYS A 18 -5.31 11.51 -14.97
CA LYS A 18 -4.15 11.51 -14.07
C LYS A 18 -4.61 11.75 -12.63
N LEU A 19 -3.82 11.24 -11.68
CA LEU A 19 -3.97 11.46 -10.24
C LEU A 19 -2.69 12.15 -9.75
N GLU A 20 -2.72 13.47 -9.63
CA GLU A 20 -1.55 14.32 -9.37
C GLU A 20 -1.49 14.80 -7.91
N ASN A 21 -2.61 14.77 -7.19
CA ASN A 21 -2.68 15.18 -5.79
C ASN A 21 -3.44 14.19 -4.91
N ASP A 22 -3.32 14.41 -3.60
CA ASP A 22 -3.87 13.54 -2.58
C ASP A 22 -5.39 13.42 -2.69
N SER A 23 -6.08 14.55 -2.88
CA SER A 23 -7.54 14.58 -3.04
C SER A 23 -8.00 13.76 -4.24
N GLU A 24 -7.30 13.84 -5.37
CA GLU A 24 -7.61 13.03 -6.56
C GLU A 24 -7.44 11.53 -6.31
N ILE A 25 -6.40 11.13 -5.57
CA ILE A 25 -6.17 9.74 -5.20
C ILE A 25 -7.29 9.25 -4.26
N LEU A 26 -7.69 10.06 -3.29
CA LEU A 26 -8.78 9.72 -2.36
C LEU A 26 -10.12 9.56 -3.09
N ASN A 27 -10.43 10.44 -4.02
CA ASN A 27 -11.63 10.30 -4.85
C ASN A 27 -11.55 9.07 -5.77
N ALA A 28 -10.36 8.76 -6.30
CA ALA A 28 -10.15 7.61 -7.17
C ALA A 28 -10.30 6.28 -6.44
N VAL A 29 -9.90 6.17 -5.17
CA VAL A 29 -10.05 4.91 -4.43
C VAL A 29 -11.52 4.52 -4.28
N GLU A 30 -12.37 5.47 -3.90
CA GLU A 30 -13.80 5.22 -3.79
C GLU A 30 -14.42 4.88 -5.16
N GLU A 31 -14.14 5.70 -6.19
CA GLU A 31 -14.67 5.51 -7.55
C GLU A 31 -14.32 4.13 -8.13
N ILE A 32 -13.06 3.71 -8.01
CA ILE A 32 -12.59 2.41 -8.52
C ILE A 32 -13.21 1.27 -7.73
N SER A 33 -13.24 1.39 -6.39
CA SER A 33 -13.81 0.37 -5.52
C SER A 33 -15.28 0.11 -5.82
N GLU A 34 -16.07 1.18 -5.97
CA GLU A 34 -17.50 1.09 -6.33
C GLU A 34 -17.70 0.49 -7.72
N LYS A 35 -16.95 0.96 -8.73
CA LYS A 35 -17.04 0.44 -10.12
C LYS A 35 -16.73 -1.05 -10.22
N LEU A 36 -15.77 -1.54 -9.41
CA LEU A 36 -15.32 -2.93 -9.45
C LEU A 36 -16.00 -3.81 -8.39
N SER A 37 -16.84 -3.23 -7.52
CA SER A 37 -17.42 -3.91 -6.36
C SER A 37 -16.34 -4.61 -5.51
N CYS A 38 -15.21 -3.93 -5.30
CA CYS A 38 -14.07 -4.49 -4.58
C CYS A 38 -14.22 -4.27 -3.06
N PRO A 39 -14.03 -5.29 -2.20
CA PRO A 39 -14.11 -5.10 -0.76
C PRO A 39 -13.06 -4.10 -0.23
N SER A 40 -11.84 -4.17 -0.77
CA SER A 40 -10.75 -3.29 -0.39
C SER A 40 -9.90 -2.88 -1.60
N LEU A 41 -9.42 -1.64 -1.58
CA LEU A 41 -8.55 -1.10 -2.63
C LEU A 41 -7.38 -0.34 -2.00
N MET A 42 -6.16 -0.69 -2.40
CA MET A 42 -4.94 -0.09 -1.88
C MET A 42 -4.13 0.55 -3.00
N ILE A 43 -4.13 1.88 -3.09
CA ILE A 43 -3.30 2.59 -4.07
C ILE A 43 -1.92 2.87 -3.49
N THR A 44 -0.87 2.40 -4.17
CA THR A 44 0.52 2.76 -3.82
C THR A 44 0.91 4.12 -4.42
N ARG A 45 1.56 4.96 -3.60
CA ARG A 45 1.82 6.39 -3.84
C ARG A 45 3.30 6.75 -3.75
N GLY A 46 4.19 5.77 -3.94
CA GLY A 46 5.65 5.97 -3.91
C GLY A 46 6.12 6.49 -2.55
N GLU A 47 6.86 7.60 -2.55
CA GLU A 47 7.37 8.26 -1.33
C GLU A 47 6.27 8.74 -0.37
N LYS A 48 5.01 8.84 -0.83
CA LYS A 48 3.89 9.16 0.04
C LYS A 48 3.34 7.93 0.77
N GLY A 49 3.81 6.72 0.49
CA GLY A 49 3.28 5.48 1.06
C GLY A 49 2.08 4.96 0.27
N MET A 50 0.93 4.74 0.93
CA MET A 50 -0.26 4.17 0.29
C MET A 50 -1.58 4.73 0.86
N SER A 51 -2.66 4.52 0.11
CA SER A 51 -4.03 4.83 0.53
C SER A 51 -4.88 3.57 0.43
N LEU A 52 -5.46 3.13 1.55
CA LEU A 52 -6.33 1.96 1.65
C LEU A 52 -7.77 2.43 1.80
N TYR A 53 -8.68 1.87 1.00
CA TYR A 53 -10.13 2.05 1.13
C TYR A 53 -10.78 0.73 1.52
N LEU A 54 -11.70 0.77 2.50
CA LEU A 54 -12.52 -0.35 2.93
C LEU A 54 -13.99 -0.05 2.64
N SER A 55 -14.62 -0.83 1.77
CA SER A 55 -16.01 -0.58 1.37
C SER A 55 -17.03 -0.97 2.44
N SER A 56 -16.65 -1.80 3.41
CA SER A 56 -17.51 -2.26 4.52
C SER A 56 -18.02 -1.11 5.39
N ASN A 57 -17.20 -0.08 5.57
CA ASN A 57 -17.49 1.10 6.40
C ASN A 57 -17.20 2.43 5.68
N LYS A 58 -16.79 2.39 4.41
CA LYS A 58 -16.39 3.55 3.61
C LYS A 58 -15.23 4.34 4.23
N GLU A 59 -14.33 3.66 4.93
CA GLU A 59 -13.15 4.31 5.51
C GLU A 59 -11.99 4.34 4.52
N ILE A 60 -11.21 5.42 4.64
CA ILE A 60 -9.97 5.62 3.92
C ILE A 60 -8.86 5.79 4.95
N PHE A 61 -7.80 5.00 4.82
CA PHE A 61 -6.59 5.13 5.61
C PHE A 61 -5.45 5.61 4.73
N HIS A 62 -4.70 6.58 5.24
CA HIS A 62 -3.41 6.94 4.67
C HIS A 62 -2.29 6.32 5.49
N ILE A 63 -1.47 5.48 4.84
CA ILE A 63 -0.34 4.81 5.48
C ILE A 63 0.93 5.45 4.91
N PRO A 64 1.63 6.33 5.66
CA PRO A 64 2.85 6.97 5.18
C PRO A 64 3.97 5.95 5.01
N THR A 65 4.88 6.18 4.05
CA THR A 65 6.09 5.34 3.92
C THR A 65 7.03 5.56 5.10
N VAL A 66 7.81 4.53 5.42
CA VAL A 66 8.99 4.63 6.30
C VAL A 66 10.30 4.53 5.55
N ALA A 67 10.25 4.42 4.22
CA ALA A 67 11.44 4.45 3.38
C ALA A 67 12.15 5.81 3.55
N LYS A 68 13.39 5.77 4.05
CA LYS A 68 14.23 6.97 4.18
C LYS A 68 14.92 7.33 2.88
N GLU A 69 15.35 6.31 2.15
CA GLU A 69 16.05 6.44 0.87
C GLU A 69 15.46 5.41 -0.10
N VAL A 70 15.18 5.84 -1.33
CA VAL A 70 14.67 4.99 -2.40
C VAL A 70 15.79 4.82 -3.42
N PHE A 71 16.32 3.59 -3.50
CA PHE A 71 17.39 3.22 -4.43
C PHE A 71 16.84 2.54 -5.69
N ASP A 72 15.95 1.55 -5.53
CA ASP A 72 15.36 0.81 -6.64
C ASP A 72 13.91 0.44 -6.31
N VAL A 73 12.97 0.76 -7.19
CA VAL A 73 11.54 0.45 -7.00
C VAL A 73 11.12 -0.92 -7.56
N THR A 74 12.07 -1.66 -8.14
CA THR A 74 11.85 -2.98 -8.71
C THR A 74 11.40 -3.97 -7.63
N GLY A 75 10.28 -4.66 -7.85
CA GLY A 75 9.75 -5.65 -6.91
C GLY A 75 8.99 -5.07 -5.71
N ALA A 76 8.83 -3.75 -5.61
CA ALA A 76 8.07 -3.13 -4.52
C ALA A 76 6.59 -3.60 -4.53
N GLY A 77 5.95 -3.62 -5.71
CA GLY A 77 4.57 -4.10 -5.85
C GLY A 77 4.41 -5.58 -5.48
N ASP A 78 5.34 -6.43 -5.91
CA ASP A 78 5.35 -7.85 -5.55
C ASP A 78 5.55 -8.05 -4.05
N THR A 79 6.40 -7.23 -3.42
CA THR A 79 6.60 -7.22 -1.96
C THR A 79 5.33 -6.82 -1.23
N VAL A 80 4.62 -5.79 -1.71
CA VAL A 80 3.35 -5.34 -1.13
C VAL A 80 2.33 -6.48 -1.16
N ILE A 81 2.05 -7.06 -2.33
CA ILE A 81 0.97 -8.06 -2.45
C ILE A 81 1.32 -9.36 -1.75
N SER A 82 2.58 -9.81 -1.81
CA SER A 82 3.01 -11.04 -1.13
C SER A 82 2.97 -10.90 0.40
N THR A 83 3.48 -9.79 0.93
CA THR A 83 3.47 -9.51 2.38
C THR A 83 2.04 -9.33 2.88
N TYR A 84 1.23 -8.51 2.19
CA TYR A 84 -0.18 -8.34 2.55
C TYR A 84 -0.90 -9.69 2.60
N THR A 85 -0.76 -10.50 1.56
CA THR A 85 -1.44 -11.81 1.46
C THR A 85 -1.01 -12.75 2.58
N ALA A 86 0.29 -12.81 2.88
CA ALA A 86 0.82 -13.69 3.92
C ALA A 86 0.26 -13.32 5.31
N TYR A 87 0.28 -12.04 5.66
CA TYR A 87 -0.16 -11.57 6.98
C TYR A 87 -1.68 -11.55 7.13
N HIS A 88 -2.41 -11.21 6.07
CA HIS A 88 -3.86 -11.31 6.07
C HIS A 88 -4.32 -12.77 6.22
N ALA A 89 -3.67 -13.70 5.51
CA ALA A 89 -3.94 -15.12 5.67
C ALA A 89 -3.58 -15.65 7.08
N ALA A 90 -2.65 -14.99 7.77
CA ALA A 90 -2.29 -15.28 9.16
C ALA A 90 -3.26 -14.66 10.19
N GLY A 91 -4.28 -13.91 9.74
CA GLY A 91 -5.36 -13.40 10.59
C GLY A 91 -5.30 -11.89 10.88
N LEU A 92 -4.37 -11.14 10.29
CA LEU A 92 -4.41 -9.68 10.37
C LEU A 92 -5.58 -9.11 9.55
N ASN A 93 -6.18 -8.04 10.04
CA ASN A 93 -7.18 -7.31 9.26
C ASN A 93 -6.53 -6.56 8.08
N GLU A 94 -7.35 -5.97 7.20
CA GLU A 94 -6.90 -5.31 5.99
C GLU A 94 -5.92 -4.16 6.27
N LEU A 95 -6.22 -3.32 7.27
CA LEU A 95 -5.37 -2.20 7.64
C LEU A 95 -4.03 -2.67 8.21
N GLU A 96 -4.06 -3.62 9.13
CA GLU A 96 -2.87 -4.22 9.75
C GLU A 96 -1.97 -4.87 8.69
N ALA A 97 -2.53 -5.67 7.78
CA ALA A 97 -1.78 -6.30 6.70
C ALA A 97 -1.20 -5.25 5.72
N SER A 98 -1.95 -4.18 5.43
CA SER A 98 -1.46 -3.07 4.60
C SER A 98 -0.29 -2.33 5.26
N ILE A 99 -0.35 -2.07 6.58
CA ILE A 99 0.74 -1.45 7.34
C ILE A 99 2.02 -2.30 7.23
N VAL A 100 1.91 -3.61 7.46
CA VAL A 100 3.07 -4.53 7.34
C VAL A 100 3.61 -4.55 5.92
N SER A 101 2.74 -4.57 4.91
CA SER A 101 3.15 -4.55 3.50
C SER A 101 3.87 -3.27 3.10
N ASN A 102 3.45 -2.12 3.63
CA ASN A 102 4.09 -0.82 3.42
C ASN A 102 5.49 -0.78 4.05
N ALA A 103 5.64 -1.34 5.26
CA ALA A 103 6.93 -1.46 5.95
C ALA A 103 7.90 -2.32 5.14
N ALA A 104 7.45 -3.50 4.71
CA ALA A 104 8.24 -4.41 3.88
C ALA A 104 8.68 -3.77 2.57
N ALA A 105 7.76 -3.14 1.85
CA ALA A 105 8.07 -2.45 0.60
C ALA A 105 9.05 -1.29 0.83
N GLY A 106 8.89 -0.54 1.92
CA GLY A 106 9.79 0.54 2.30
C GLY A 106 11.23 0.08 2.55
N VAL A 107 11.41 -1.13 3.07
CA VAL A 107 12.74 -1.75 3.20
C VAL A 107 13.31 -2.15 1.83
N VAL A 108 12.51 -2.85 1.02
CA VAL A 108 12.95 -3.37 -0.28
C VAL A 108 13.36 -2.25 -1.22
N VAL A 109 12.62 -1.14 -1.25
CA VAL A 109 12.99 -0.01 -2.13
C VAL A 109 14.28 0.70 -1.73
N GLY A 110 14.76 0.48 -0.50
CA GLY A 110 16.06 0.95 -0.03
C GLY A 110 17.24 0.06 -0.43
N LYS A 111 17.00 -1.02 -1.16
CA LYS A 111 18.01 -1.99 -1.61
C LYS A 111 18.20 -1.93 -3.13
N LEU A 112 19.26 -2.56 -3.63
CA LEU A 112 19.54 -2.61 -5.06
C LEU A 112 18.96 -3.89 -5.67
N GLY A 113 18.08 -3.77 -6.67
CA GLY A 113 17.39 -4.91 -7.27
C GLY A 113 16.23 -5.43 -6.42
N ALA A 114 15.61 -6.52 -6.88
CA ALA A 114 14.47 -7.18 -6.21
C ALA A 114 14.93 -8.04 -5.00
N GLU A 115 15.66 -7.44 -4.07
CA GLU A 115 16.04 -8.10 -2.83
C GLU A 115 14.83 -8.30 -1.89
N THR A 116 14.89 -9.34 -1.06
CA THR A 116 13.85 -9.64 -0.09
C THR A 116 14.03 -8.87 1.22
N VAL A 117 12.93 -8.66 1.94
CA VAL A 117 12.96 -8.22 3.34
C VAL A 117 13.13 -9.41 4.29
N THR A 118 13.99 -9.27 5.30
CA THR A 118 14.14 -10.25 6.39
C THR A 118 13.21 -9.91 7.56
N PRO A 119 12.86 -10.88 8.43
CA PRO A 119 12.02 -10.60 9.60
C PRO A 119 12.57 -9.50 10.51
N GLY A 120 13.89 -9.44 10.74
CA GLY A 120 14.50 -8.41 11.59
C GLY A 120 14.45 -7.02 10.97
N GLU A 121 14.62 -6.90 9.65
CA GLU A 121 14.46 -5.62 8.95
C GLU A 121 13.01 -5.14 8.98
N LEU A 122 12.06 -6.06 8.82
CA LEU A 122 10.64 -5.75 8.90
C LEU A 122 10.26 -5.27 10.30
N GLU A 123 10.76 -5.92 11.35
CA GLU A 123 10.53 -5.50 12.74
C GLU A 123 11.07 -4.10 13.01
N LEU A 124 12.30 -3.80 12.58
CA LEU A 124 12.88 -2.46 12.70
C LEU A 124 12.08 -1.41 11.91
N SER A 125 11.62 -1.77 10.71
CA SER A 125 10.79 -0.91 9.88
C SER A 125 9.45 -0.58 10.56
N LEU A 126 8.78 -1.59 11.13
CA LEU A 126 7.54 -1.42 11.88
C LEU A 126 7.72 -0.56 13.15
N GLN A 127 8.83 -0.72 13.88
CA GLN A 127 9.14 0.11 15.06
C GLN A 127 9.37 1.59 14.70
N SER A 128 9.77 1.86 13.45
CA SER A 128 9.93 3.23 12.96
C SER A 128 8.61 3.89 12.52
N MET A 129 7.54 3.10 12.38
CA MET A 129 6.20 3.62 12.15
C MET A 129 5.66 4.20 13.46
N GLY A 130 5.32 5.49 13.45
CA GLY A 130 4.61 6.11 14.57
C GLY A 130 3.19 5.54 14.72
N SER A 131 2.44 6.03 15.71
CA SER A 131 1.03 5.69 15.88
C SER A 131 0.21 6.21 14.70
N PHE A 132 -0.69 5.38 14.16
CA PHE A 132 -1.66 5.77 13.14
C PHE A 132 -2.90 6.36 13.83
N GLU A 133 -3.20 7.63 13.58
CA GLU A 133 -4.49 8.23 13.97
C GLU A 133 -5.46 8.14 12.78
N ASN A 134 -6.72 7.82 13.06
CA ASN A 134 -7.83 7.78 12.09
C ASN A 134 -8.18 9.18 11.57
#